data_AF-A0A3P6SP10-F1
#
_entry.id   AF-A0A3P6SP10-F1
#
_cell.length_a   1.000
_cell.length_b   1.000
_cell.length_c   1.000
_cell.angle_alpha   90.00
_cell.angle_beta   90.00
_cell.angle_gamma   90.00
#
_symmetry.space_group_name_H-M   'P 1'
#
loop_
_entity.id
_entity.type
_entity.pdbx_description
1 polymer ?
#
loop_
_entity_poly.entity_id
_entity_poly.type
_entity_poly.pdbx_seq_one_letter_code
_entity_poly.pdbx_strand_id
1 'polypeptide(L)'
;MSESMTESSTAAGLQQPKFVRTLKDGSAVVGKPAQFKCIVTGMPIPEVRWYVDGDAIQHSREYDIVYEDGVCILRINEVLPEDEGEYSCEASNTVGKAETKCFLKVLDKCKSQNKTFSGGTTIHIILILTLIPGMIPLPLPFPPE
;
A
#
# COMPACT_ATOMS: atom_id res chain seq x y z
N MET A 1 33.64 -12.95 47.28
CA MET A 1 32.39 -12.32 47.73
C MET A 1 31.39 -12.42 46.60
N SER A 2 30.20 -12.92 46.94
CA SER A 2 29.08 -13.31 46.10
C SER A 2 28.46 -12.16 45.32
N GLU A 3 28.35 -12.33 44.00
CA GLU A 3 27.41 -11.58 43.17
C GLU A 3 26.03 -12.22 43.32
N SER A 4 25.12 -11.54 44.01
CA SER A 4 23.71 -11.95 44.12
C SER A 4 22.80 -10.74 44.03
N MET A 5 21.97 -10.74 42.99
CA MET A 5 20.78 -9.91 42.79
C MET A 5 19.89 -9.83 44.04
N THR A 6 19.30 -8.66 44.30
CA THR A 6 17.93 -8.56 44.86
C THR A 6 17.24 -7.28 44.40
N GLU A 7 16.08 -7.51 43.76
CA GLU A 7 15.00 -6.62 43.30
C GLU A 7 14.36 -5.71 44.35
N SER A 8 13.68 -4.64 43.87
CA SER A 8 12.43 -3.98 44.37
C SER A 8 12.52 -2.42 44.20
N SER A 9 11.60 -1.61 43.65
CA SER A 9 10.18 -1.70 43.26
C SER A 9 9.81 -0.59 42.24
N THR A 10 8.92 -0.89 41.29
CA THR A 10 8.30 -0.02 40.25
C THR A 10 9.26 0.76 39.32
N ALA A 11 9.96 0.05 38.43
CA ALA A 11 10.59 0.69 37.27
C ALA A 11 9.68 0.48 36.05
N ALA A 12 9.11 1.54 35.48
CA ALA A 12 8.52 1.45 34.14
C ALA A 12 9.62 0.89 33.21
N GLY A 13 9.43 -0.34 32.72
CA GLY A 13 10.48 -1.10 32.04
C GLY A 13 11.02 -0.34 30.84
N LEU A 14 12.17 0.30 31.00
CA LEU A 14 12.82 1.09 29.96
C LEU A 14 13.15 0.16 28.78
N GLN A 15 12.51 0.40 27.64
CA GLN A 15 12.58 -0.45 26.47
C GLN A 15 13.11 0.37 25.29
N GLN A 16 14.20 -0.12 24.69
CA GLN A 16 14.75 0.46 23.46
C GLN A 16 13.68 0.47 22.37
N PRO A 17 13.57 1.56 21.58
CA PRO A 17 12.63 1.63 20.49
C PRO A 17 12.95 0.52 19.49
N LYS A 18 11.92 -0.18 19.04
CA LYS A 18 12.02 -1.23 18.04
C LYS A 18 10.79 -1.19 17.15
N PHE A 19 11.00 -1.17 15.85
CA PHE A 19 9.89 -1.30 14.91
C PHE A 19 9.37 -2.74 14.92
N VAL A 20 8.21 -2.93 15.54
CA VAL A 20 7.44 -4.18 15.44
C VAL A 20 6.90 -4.35 14.03
N ARG A 21 6.48 -3.24 13.42
CA ARG A 21 6.06 -3.20 12.02
C ARG A 21 6.88 -2.16 11.30
N THR A 22 7.77 -2.64 10.45
CA THR A 22 8.56 -1.81 9.56
C THR A 22 7.70 -1.25 8.45
N LEU A 23 8.18 -0.18 7.84
CA LEU A 23 7.65 0.27 6.58
C LEU A 23 7.92 -0.76 5.48
N LYS A 24 7.06 -0.77 4.47
CA LYS A 24 7.19 -1.63 3.29
C LYS A 24 7.11 -0.76 2.05
N ASP A 25 7.84 -1.15 1.03
CA ASP A 25 7.73 -0.54 -0.28
C ASP A 25 6.27 -0.58 -0.77
N GLY A 26 5.88 0.49 -1.45
CA GLY A 26 4.51 0.72 -1.86
C GLY A 26 4.45 1.37 -3.23
N SER A 27 3.27 1.32 -3.82
CA SER A 27 2.96 2.11 -5.00
C SER A 27 1.68 2.91 -4.76
N ALA A 28 1.73 4.19 -5.09
CA ALA A 28 0.60 5.10 -4.99
C ALA A 28 0.35 5.76 -6.35
N VAL A 29 -0.88 6.15 -6.63
CA VAL A 29 -1.23 6.79 -7.90
C VAL A 29 -1.26 8.30 -7.70
N VAL A 30 -0.73 9.07 -8.66
CA VAL A 30 -0.80 10.53 -8.63
C VAL A 30 -2.24 11.00 -8.44
N GLY A 31 -2.46 11.94 -7.52
CA GLY A 31 -3.78 12.49 -7.19
C GLY A 31 -4.63 11.58 -6.31
N LYS A 32 -4.08 10.49 -5.76
CA LYS A 32 -4.74 9.66 -4.75
C LYS A 32 -4.11 9.86 -3.37
N PRO A 33 -4.88 9.69 -2.29
CA PRO A 33 -4.30 9.68 -0.96
C PRO A 33 -3.49 8.39 -0.75
N ALA A 34 -2.36 8.50 -0.07
CA ALA A 34 -1.55 7.37 0.37
C ALA A 34 -1.43 7.35 1.89
N GLN A 35 -1.17 6.16 2.45
CA GLN A 35 -0.99 6.01 3.90
C GLN A 35 0.09 4.98 4.20
N PHE A 36 1.08 5.41 4.97
CA PHE A 36 2.08 4.54 5.57
C PHE A 36 1.73 4.26 7.01
N LYS A 37 1.91 3.02 7.42
CA LYS A 37 1.66 2.57 8.80
C LYS A 37 2.84 1.75 9.27
N CYS A 38 3.50 2.24 10.31
CA CYS A 38 4.52 1.51 11.06
C CYS A 38 4.13 1.43 12.54
N ILE A 39 4.72 0.48 13.26
CA ILE A 39 4.49 0.29 14.68
C ILE A 39 5.84 0.20 15.35
N VAL A 40 6.09 1.09 16.29
CA VAL A 40 7.27 1.14 17.13
C VAL A 40 6.89 0.86 18.58
N THR A 41 7.62 -0.05 19.21
CA THR A 41 7.54 -0.29 20.66
C THR A 41 8.73 0.34 21.32
N GLY A 42 8.52 1.11 22.37
CA GLY A 42 9.56 1.70 23.19
C GLY A 42 8.95 2.28 24.45
N MET A 43 9.67 2.23 25.56
CA MET A 43 9.25 2.82 26.82
C MET A 43 10.43 3.60 27.39
N PRO A 44 10.29 4.91 27.69
CA PRO A 44 9.12 5.76 27.47
C PRO A 44 8.79 5.94 25.98
N ILE A 45 7.64 6.57 25.71
CA ILE A 45 7.10 6.77 24.36
C ILE A 45 8.17 7.42 23.46
N PRO A 46 8.65 6.75 22.39
CA PRO A 46 9.68 7.31 21.52
C PRO A 46 9.13 8.46 20.68
N GLU A 47 9.96 9.46 20.43
CA GLU A 47 9.65 10.52 19.47
C GLU A 47 9.89 9.99 18.05
N VAL A 48 8.90 10.14 17.18
CA VAL A 48 8.93 9.64 15.81
C VAL A 48 9.06 10.80 14.84
N ARG A 49 10.04 10.70 13.94
CA ARG A 49 10.32 11.66 12.87
C ARG A 49 10.30 10.97 11.53
N TRP A 50 9.69 11.62 10.56
CA TRP A 50 9.60 11.12 9.20
C TRP A 50 10.49 11.95 8.28
N TYR A 51 11.06 11.29 7.28
CA TYR A 51 11.95 11.88 6.30
C TYR A 51 11.58 11.33 4.91
N VAL A 52 11.65 12.16 3.88
CA VAL A 52 11.46 11.80 2.47
C VAL A 52 12.70 12.22 1.69
N ASP A 53 13.40 11.29 1.06
CA ASP A 53 14.65 11.54 0.32
C ASP A 53 15.76 12.26 1.13
N GLY A 54 15.65 12.24 2.46
CA GLY A 54 16.55 12.94 3.39
C GLY A 54 15.98 14.24 3.96
N ASP A 55 14.87 14.75 3.43
CA ASP A 55 14.17 15.94 3.92
C ASP A 55 13.17 15.58 5.04
N ALA A 56 13.16 16.37 6.12
CA ALA A 56 12.29 16.10 7.26
C ALA A 56 10.82 16.46 6.95
N ILE A 57 9.93 15.48 7.05
CA ILE A 57 8.49 15.65 6.86
C ILE A 57 7.88 16.20 8.16
N GLN A 58 7.11 17.27 8.03
CA GLN A 58 6.36 17.87 9.13
C GLN A 58 4.86 17.82 8.84
N HIS A 59 4.07 17.75 9.91
CA HIS A 59 2.61 17.82 9.81
C HIS A 59 2.20 19.12 9.10
N SER A 60 1.50 18.98 7.98
CA SER A 60 1.17 20.05 7.03
C SER A 60 -0.19 19.78 6.39
N ARG A 61 -0.64 20.64 5.46
CA ARG A 61 -1.90 20.39 4.71
C ARG A 61 -1.80 19.18 3.78
N GLU A 62 -0.59 18.86 3.33
CA GLU A 62 -0.31 17.74 2.43
C GLU A 62 -0.05 16.44 3.19
N TYR A 63 0.62 16.53 4.36
CA TYR A 63 1.00 15.39 5.19
C TYR A 63 0.34 15.43 6.56
N ASP A 64 -0.45 14.40 6.86
CA ASP A 64 -1.06 14.20 8.16
C ASP A 64 -0.33 13.07 8.91
N ILE A 65 0.39 13.44 9.96
CA ILE A 65 1.15 12.52 10.81
C ILE A 65 0.36 12.26 12.09
N VAL A 66 0.01 11.00 12.31
CA VAL A 66 -0.67 10.54 13.53
C VAL A 66 0.25 9.58 14.27
N TYR A 67 0.46 9.82 15.55
CA TYR A 67 1.23 8.96 16.42
C TYR A 67 0.45 8.67 17.69
N GLU A 68 0.04 7.41 17.87
CA GLU A 68 -0.80 6.98 18.99
C GLU A 68 -0.34 5.61 19.50
N ASP A 69 0.02 5.53 20.78
CA ASP A 69 0.41 4.28 21.47
C ASP A 69 1.50 3.47 20.72
N GLY A 70 2.48 4.16 20.13
CA GLY A 70 3.53 3.52 19.32
C GLY A 70 3.12 3.16 17.88
N VAL A 71 1.88 3.42 17.48
CA VAL A 71 1.43 3.30 16.09
C VAL A 71 1.64 4.64 15.38
N CYS A 72 2.52 4.64 14.38
CA CYS A 72 2.80 5.82 13.57
C CYS A 72 2.15 5.67 12.20
N ILE A 73 1.37 6.67 11.81
CA ILE A 73 0.67 6.72 10.54
C ILE A 73 1.05 8.03 9.86
N LEU A 74 1.57 7.94 8.64
CA LEU A 74 1.79 9.08 7.75
C LEU A 74 0.76 8.99 6.63
N ARG A 75 -0.16 9.94 6.58
CA ARG A 75 -1.15 10.12 5.52
C ARG A 75 -0.69 11.21 4.58
N ILE A 76 -0.75 10.92 3.29
CA ILE A 76 -0.55 11.88 2.21
C ILE A 76 -1.93 12.16 1.64
N ASN A 77 -2.37 13.41 1.72
CA ASN A 77 -3.70 13.81 1.24
C ASN A 77 -3.82 13.68 -0.29
N GLU A 78 -2.79 14.14 -0.98
CA GLU A 78 -2.67 14.06 -2.43
C GLU A 78 -1.25 13.68 -2.80
N VAL A 79 -1.06 12.50 -3.38
CA VAL A 79 0.26 12.05 -3.84
C VAL A 79 0.61 12.78 -5.13
N LEU A 80 1.73 13.49 -5.11
CA LEU A 80 2.29 14.18 -6.26
C LEU A 80 3.45 13.37 -6.86
N PRO A 81 3.84 13.60 -8.12
CA PRO A 81 5.02 12.96 -8.70
C PRO A 81 6.33 13.33 -7.96
N GLU A 82 6.35 14.45 -7.26
CA GLU A 82 7.47 14.90 -6.39
C GLU A 82 7.52 14.17 -5.03
N ASP A 83 6.45 13.47 -4.63
CA ASP A 83 6.44 12.61 -3.43
C ASP A 83 7.13 11.25 -3.67
N GLU A 84 7.51 10.92 -4.91
CA GLU A 84 8.23 9.68 -5.19
C GLU A 84 9.60 9.71 -4.52
N GLY A 85 9.87 8.74 -3.64
CA GLY A 85 11.15 8.70 -2.95
C GLY A 85 11.26 7.64 -1.86
N GLU A 86 12.39 7.69 -1.14
CA GLU A 86 12.63 6.87 0.05
C GLU A 86 12.09 7.57 1.30
N TYR A 87 11.07 6.97 1.92
CA TYR A 87 10.54 7.41 3.21
C TYR A 87 11.27 6.69 4.34
N SER A 88 11.84 7.47 5.25
CA SER A 88 12.53 6.99 6.45
C SER A 88 11.79 7.46 7.70
N CYS A 89 11.59 6.55 8.65
CA CYS A 89 10.98 6.83 9.94
C CYS A 89 12.00 6.52 11.03
N GLU A 90 12.43 7.56 11.74
CA GLU A 90 13.32 7.47 12.89
C GLU A 90 12.49 7.54 14.16
N ALA A 91 12.72 6.62 15.10
CA ALA A 91 12.13 6.63 16.43
C ALA A 91 13.25 6.72 17.46
N SER A 92 13.27 7.82 18.22
CA SER A 92 14.32 8.10 19.22
C SER A 92 13.76 8.15 20.62
N ASN A 93 14.47 7.52 21.56
CA ASN A 93 14.12 7.49 22.98
C ASN A 93 15.38 7.66 23.85
N THR A 94 15.18 7.89 25.14
CA THR A 94 16.23 7.93 26.18
C THR A 94 17.08 6.67 26.24
N VAL A 95 16.51 5.51 25.89
CA VAL A 95 17.17 4.19 25.95
C VAL A 95 17.94 3.86 24.66
N GLY A 96 17.53 4.42 23.53
CA GLY A 96 18.09 4.07 22.23
C GLY A 96 17.34 4.68 21.05
N LYS A 97 17.68 4.25 19.84
CA LYS A 97 17.10 4.73 18.58
C LYS A 97 16.83 3.58 17.63
N ALA A 98 15.79 3.70 16.83
CA ALA A 98 15.47 2.78 15.75
C ALA A 98 15.13 3.56 14.49
N GLU A 99 15.39 2.96 13.34
CA GLU A 99 15.08 3.53 12.03
C GLU A 99 14.43 2.45 11.14
N THR A 100 13.48 2.84 10.31
CA THR A 100 12.92 2.00 9.24
C THR A 100 12.80 2.80 7.96
N LYS A 101 13.00 2.16 6.81
CA LYS A 101 12.93 2.80 5.50
C LYS A 101 11.98 2.07 4.56
N CYS A 102 11.40 2.77 3.60
CA CYS A 102 10.65 2.19 2.50
C CYS A 102 10.70 3.07 1.26
N PHE A 103 10.50 2.46 0.10
CA PHE A 103 10.41 3.18 -1.16
C PHE A 103 8.94 3.34 -1.57
N LEU A 104 8.51 4.58 -1.82
CA LEU A 104 7.22 4.87 -2.44
C LEU A 104 7.41 5.08 -3.93
N LYS A 105 6.73 4.27 -4.73
CA LYS A 105 6.65 4.47 -6.17
C LYS A 105 5.39 5.23 -6.55
N VAL A 106 5.54 6.33 -7.28
CA VAL A 106 4.39 7.10 -7.77
C VAL A 106 4.06 6.64 -9.18
N LEU A 107 2.91 6.01 -9.31
CA LEU A 107 2.34 5.61 -10.58
C LEU A 107 1.62 6.83 -11.15
N ASP A 108 2.19 7.40 -12.20
CA ASP A 108 1.44 8.30 -13.06
C ASP A 108 0.16 7.60 -13.49
N LYS A 109 -0.95 8.34 -13.51
CA LYS A 109 -2.24 7.82 -13.95
C LYS A 109 -2.26 7.68 -15.47
N CYS A 110 -1.37 6.85 -16.02
CA CYS A 110 -1.46 6.44 -17.40
C CYS A 110 -2.66 5.51 -17.54
N LYS A 111 -3.66 5.94 -18.32
CA LYS A 111 -4.59 5.01 -18.94
C LYS A 111 -3.78 3.94 -19.69
N SER A 112 -3.63 2.74 -19.12
CA SER A 112 -3.15 1.57 -19.85
C SER A 112 -4.17 0.45 -19.66
N GLN A 113 -5.27 0.55 -20.42
CA GLN A 113 -5.98 -0.65 -20.85
C GLN A 113 -5.12 -1.29 -21.93
N ASN A 114 -4.23 -2.22 -21.54
CA ASN A 114 -3.66 -3.21 -22.44
C ASN A 114 -2.72 -4.17 -21.71
N LYS A 115 -3.31 -5.16 -21.03
CA LYS A 115 -2.68 -6.47 -20.83
C LYS A 115 -3.82 -7.50 -20.69
N THR A 116 -4.20 -8.18 -21.78
CA THR A 116 -3.52 -9.40 -22.21
C THR A 116 -3.64 -9.55 -23.74
N PHE A 117 -2.52 -9.40 -24.45
CA PHE A 117 -2.33 -10.00 -25.77
C PHE A 117 -1.40 -11.20 -25.55
N SER A 118 -1.94 -12.40 -25.62
CA SER A 118 -1.17 -13.63 -25.75
C SER A 118 -1.67 -14.32 -27.01
N GLY A 119 -0.80 -14.39 -28.00
CA GLY A 119 -1.07 -14.98 -29.31
C GLY A 119 -1.08 -16.51 -29.29
N GLY A 120 -1.79 -17.07 -30.27
CA GLY A 120 -1.95 -18.49 -30.58
C GLY A 120 -3.44 -18.78 -30.75
N THR A 121 -4.03 -18.93 -31.94
CA THR A 121 -3.57 -19.69 -33.10
C THR A 121 -4.43 -19.30 -34.32
N THR A 122 -3.78 -18.99 -35.44
CA THR A 122 -4.41 -18.94 -36.77
C THR A 122 -4.91 -20.33 -37.15
N ILE A 123 -6.21 -20.50 -37.45
CA ILE A 123 -6.65 -21.49 -38.44
C ILE A 123 -7.73 -20.85 -39.33
N HIS A 124 -7.34 -20.63 -40.58
CA HIS A 124 -8.18 -20.48 -41.78
C HIS A 124 -9.38 -21.45 -41.79
N ILE A 125 -10.31 -21.30 -42.75
CA ILE A 125 -11.44 -22.20 -43.07
C ILE A 125 -12.68 -21.78 -42.23
N ILE A 126 -13.72 -21.12 -42.76
CA ILE A 126 -14.50 -21.42 -43.97
C ILE A 126 -15.17 -20.14 -44.49
N LEU A 127 -14.78 -19.69 -45.69
CA LEU A 127 -15.67 -18.96 -46.60
C LEU A 127 -16.13 -19.97 -47.66
N ILE A 128 -17.22 -20.71 -47.44
CA ILE A 128 -17.90 -21.53 -48.46
C ILE A 128 -19.39 -21.70 -48.07
N LEU A 129 -20.24 -21.03 -48.86
CA LEU A 129 -21.50 -21.48 -49.48
C LEU A 129 -22.57 -22.19 -48.60
N THR A 130 -23.71 -21.53 -48.41
CA THR A 130 -24.96 -21.91 -49.10
C THR A 130 -26.00 -20.79 -48.98
N LEU A 131 -26.24 -20.09 -50.10
CA LEU A 131 -27.52 -19.45 -50.36
C LEU A 131 -28.58 -20.55 -50.40
N ILE A 132 -29.61 -20.48 -49.54
CA ILE A 132 -30.86 -21.21 -49.79
C ILE A 132 -31.99 -20.18 -49.84
N PRO A 133 -32.30 -19.66 -51.05
CA PRO A 133 -33.53 -18.91 -51.28
C PRO A 133 -34.73 -19.88 -51.31
N GLY A 134 -35.78 -19.55 -50.56
CA GLY A 134 -37.13 -20.05 -50.81
C GLY A 134 -37.59 -21.27 -50.02
N MET A 135 -38.15 -21.06 -48.82
CA MET A 135 -39.22 -21.90 -48.27
C MET A 135 -40.25 -21.05 -47.50
N ILE A 136 -41.23 -20.59 -48.25
CA ILE A 136 -42.64 -20.33 -47.90
C ILE A 136 -43.33 -21.70 -47.65
N PRO A 137 -44.51 -21.87 -46.98
CA PRO A 137 -45.38 -20.96 -46.23
C PRO A 137 -45.84 -21.44 -44.82
N LEU A 138 -46.52 -20.54 -44.09
CA LEU A 138 -47.53 -20.83 -43.06
C LEU A 138 -48.61 -21.83 -43.53
N PRO A 139 -49.21 -22.63 -42.61
CA PRO A 139 -50.61 -22.34 -42.26
C PRO A 139 -50.96 -22.60 -40.77
N LEU A 140 -51.77 -21.71 -40.18
CA LEU A 140 -52.71 -22.02 -39.09
C LEU A 140 -53.88 -22.87 -39.68
N PRO A 141 -54.68 -23.71 -38.97
CA PRO A 141 -55.28 -23.40 -37.66
C PRO A 141 -55.76 -24.57 -36.72
N PHE A 142 -56.19 -24.18 -35.50
CA PHE A 142 -57.17 -24.76 -34.53
C PHE A 142 -56.97 -26.11 -33.76
N PRO A 143 -57.53 -26.22 -32.51
CA PRO A 143 -57.46 -27.34 -31.54
C PRO A 143 -58.63 -28.35 -31.73
N PRO A 144 -58.58 -29.58 -31.17
CA PRO A 144 -59.09 -29.95 -29.81
C PRO A 144 -58.17 -31.01 -29.13
N GLU A 145 -58.21 -31.37 -27.84
CA GLU A 145 -59.27 -31.65 -26.85
C GLU A 145 -58.83 -31.20 -25.45
#